data_AF-A0A1J5P8C5-F1
#
_entry.id   AF-A0A1J5P8C5-F1
#
_cell.length_a   1.000
_cell.length_b   1.000
_cell.length_c   1.000
_cell.angle_alpha   90.00
_cell.angle_beta   90.00
_cell.angle_gamma   90.00
#
_symmetry.space_group_name_H-M   'P 1'
#
loop_
_entity.id
_entity.type
_entity.pdbx_description
1 polymer ?
#
loop_
_entity_poly.entity_id
_entity_poly.type
_entity_poly.pdbx_seq_one_letter_code
_entity_poly.pdbx_strand_id
1 'polypeptide(L)'
;MHPNEAVEEKISLSERFGLWLSFYPFDQDTYLAGVAQWLDALGVDISDPEQYRREALQWALARGTRSGRTAWQFARDYAGQHG
;
A
#
# COMPACT_ATOMS: atom_id res chain seq x y z
N MET A 1 -16.60 32.91 -24.37
CA MET A 1 -15.31 32.31 -24.00
C MET A 1 -15.53 30.83 -23.89
N HIS A 2 -14.96 30.08 -24.84
CA HIS A 2 -15.33 28.70 -25.16
C HIS A 2 -14.81 27.74 -24.08
N PRO A 3 -15.69 27.05 -23.32
CA PRO A 3 -15.29 26.08 -22.28
C PRO A 3 -14.66 24.80 -22.85
N ASN A 4 -14.71 24.59 -24.17
CA ASN A 4 -14.24 23.39 -24.85
C ASN A 4 -12.71 23.37 -25.09
N GLU A 5 -12.05 24.52 -25.02
CA GLU A 5 -10.63 24.65 -25.39
C GLU A 5 -9.69 24.07 -24.32
N ALA A 6 -10.10 24.11 -23.05
CA ALA A 6 -9.31 23.60 -21.93
C ALA A 6 -9.34 22.06 -21.77
N VAL A 7 -10.29 21.38 -22.42
CA VAL A 7 -10.41 19.91 -22.38
C VAL A 7 -9.53 19.27 -23.45
N GLU A 8 -9.45 19.87 -24.64
CA GLU A 8 -8.62 19.38 -25.75
C GLU A 8 -7.12 19.49 -25.44
N GLU A 9 -6.69 20.48 -24.67
CA GLU A 9 -5.27 20.64 -24.29
C GLU A 9 -4.78 19.51 -23.37
N LYS A 10 -5.64 19.02 -22.46
CA LYS A 10 -5.33 17.89 -21.55
C LYS A 10 -5.24 16.55 -22.27
N ILE A 11 -6.08 16.34 -23.29
CA ILE A 11 -6.04 15.12 -24.11
C ILE A 11 -4.73 15.05 -24.91
N SER A 12 -4.24 16.21 -25.40
CA SER A 12 -3.00 16.28 -26.20
C SER A 12 -1.71 15.94 -25.43
N LEU A 13 -1.70 16.04 -24.10
CA LEU A 13 -0.52 15.75 -23.29
C LEU A 13 -0.34 14.24 -23.05
N SER A 14 -1.42 13.53 -22.71
CA SER A 14 -1.41 12.08 -22.48
C SER A 14 -1.09 11.24 -23.72
N GLU A 15 -1.46 11.70 -24.93
CA GLU A 15 -1.11 11.01 -26.18
C GLU A 15 0.39 11.08 -26.54
N ARG A 16 1.12 12.08 -26.03
CA ARG A 16 2.57 12.24 -26.29
C ARG A 16 3.44 11.37 -25.37
N PHE A 17 2.91 10.97 -24.23
CA PHE A 17 3.67 10.17 -23.27
C PHE A 17 3.34 8.68 -23.32
N GLY A 18 2.23 8.26 -23.94
CA GLY A 18 1.97 6.87 -24.35
C GLY A 18 2.11 5.76 -23.29
N LEU A 19 2.34 6.09 -22.03
CA LEU A 19 2.71 5.15 -20.97
C LEU A 19 1.53 4.99 -20.02
N TRP A 20 0.95 3.80 -20.05
CA TRP A 20 0.01 3.34 -19.04
C TRP A 20 0.78 2.64 -17.92
N LEU A 21 0.83 3.24 -16.72
CA LEU A 21 1.37 2.59 -15.54
C LEU A 21 0.27 1.74 -14.90
N SER A 22 0.32 0.43 -15.11
CA SER A 22 -0.56 -0.49 -14.40
C SER A 22 -0.07 -0.67 -12.96
N PHE A 23 -0.99 -0.54 -12.01
CA PHE A 23 -0.75 -0.92 -10.61
C PHE A 23 -1.25 -2.34 -10.39
N TYR A 24 -0.35 -3.23 -10.00
CA TYR A 24 -0.72 -4.58 -9.62
C TYR A 24 -1.41 -4.55 -8.24
N PRO A 25 -2.56 -5.22 -8.08
CA PRO A 25 -3.21 -5.33 -6.78
C PRO A 25 -2.31 -6.07 -5.81
N PHE A 26 -2.32 -5.64 -4.55
CA PHE A 26 -1.66 -6.35 -3.47
C PHE A 26 -2.41 -7.66 -3.21
N ASP A 27 -1.81 -8.78 -3.59
CA ASP A 27 -2.20 -10.07 -3.04
C ASP A 27 -1.77 -10.18 -1.57
N GLN A 28 -2.15 -11.29 -0.94
CA GLN A 28 -1.84 -11.51 0.46
C GLN A 28 -0.34 -11.58 0.74
N ASP A 29 0.43 -12.23 -0.13
CA ASP A 29 1.85 -12.45 0.07
C ASP A 29 2.64 -11.15 -0.10
N THR A 30 2.29 -10.35 -1.10
CA THR A 30 2.85 -8.99 -1.29
C THR A 30 2.53 -8.09 -0.10
N TYR A 31 1.31 -8.20 0.44
CA TYR A 31 0.93 -7.47 1.65
C TYR A 31 1.77 -7.88 2.86
N LEU A 32 1.90 -9.18 3.12
CA LEU A 32 2.68 -9.69 4.26
C LEU A 32 4.18 -9.39 4.09
N ALA A 33 4.70 -9.43 2.87
CA ALA A 33 6.08 -9.00 2.59
C ALA A 33 6.30 -7.52 2.90
N GLY A 34 5.36 -6.65 2.50
CA GLY A 34 5.41 -5.23 2.83
C GLY A 34 5.30 -4.95 4.33
N VAL A 35 4.48 -5.72 5.05
CA VAL A 35 4.41 -5.64 6.52
C VAL A 35 5.75 -6.03 7.15
N ALA A 36 6.33 -7.16 6.75
CA ALA A 36 7.61 -7.63 7.28
C ALA A 36 8.73 -6.61 7.04
N GLN A 37 8.79 -6.01 5.83
CA GLN A 37 9.75 -4.95 5.52
C GLN A 37 9.61 -3.73 6.44
N TRP A 38 8.38 -3.32 6.76
CA TRP A 38 8.18 -2.19 7.65
C TRP A 38 8.49 -2.51 9.11
N LEU A 39 8.17 -3.72 9.58
CA LEU A 39 8.53 -4.14 10.94
C LEU A 39 10.05 -4.20 11.13
N ASP A 40 10.77 -4.71 10.13
CA ASP A 40 12.24 -4.70 10.09
C ASP A 40 12.80 -3.26 10.10
N ALA A 41 12.26 -2.39 9.23
CA ALA A 41 12.66 -0.98 9.19
C ALA A 41 12.36 -0.20 10.48
N LEU A 42 11.37 -0.64 11.26
CA LEU A 42 11.01 -0.08 12.57
C LEU A 42 11.80 -0.71 13.72
N GLY A 43 12.62 -1.74 13.46
CA GLY A 43 13.42 -2.41 14.48
C GLY A 43 12.59 -3.22 15.48
N VAL A 44 11.41 -3.70 15.08
CA VAL A 44 10.56 -4.52 15.95
C VAL A 44 11.18 -5.92 16.06
N ASP A 45 11.46 -6.37 17.27
CA ASP A 45 11.92 -7.74 17.51
C ASP A 45 10.74 -8.71 17.40
N ILE A 46 10.82 -9.66 16.46
CA ILE A 46 9.75 -10.60 16.17
C ILE A 46 10.10 -11.96 16.73
N SER A 47 9.50 -12.30 17.86
CA SER A 47 9.64 -13.60 18.52
C SER A 47 8.77 -14.70 17.90
N ASP A 48 7.56 -14.36 17.42
CA ASP A 48 6.66 -15.25 16.67
C ASP A 48 6.24 -14.61 15.34
N PRO A 49 6.84 -15.01 14.21
CA PRO A 49 6.47 -14.49 12.90
C PRO A 49 5.02 -14.78 12.49
N GLU A 50 4.42 -15.88 12.97
CA GLU A 50 3.06 -16.22 12.58
C GLU A 50 2.03 -15.34 13.30
N GLN A 51 2.39 -14.79 14.46
CA GLN A 51 1.55 -13.85 15.20
C GLN A 51 1.30 -12.58 14.38
N TYR A 52 2.36 -11.83 14.03
CA TYR A 52 2.16 -10.57 13.30
C TYR A 52 1.50 -10.79 11.94
N ARG A 53 1.73 -11.95 11.29
CA ARG A 53 1.08 -12.30 10.03
C ARG A 53 -0.43 -12.41 10.20
N ARG A 54 -0.90 -13.16 11.21
CA ARG A 54 -2.35 -13.28 11.49
C ARG A 54 -2.97 -11.93 11.83
N GLU A 55 -2.32 -11.14 12.68
CA GLU A 55 -2.82 -9.82 13.08
C GLU A 55 -2.87 -8.84 11.90
N ALA A 56 -1.84 -8.83 11.04
CA ALA A 56 -1.84 -8.04 9.81
C ALA A 56 -2.99 -8.43 8.88
N LEU A 57 -3.26 -9.73 8.71
CA LEU A 57 -4.38 -10.17 7.87
C LEU A 57 -5.74 -9.75 8.44
N GLN A 58 -5.91 -9.83 9.76
CA GLN A 58 -7.11 -9.34 10.43
C GLN A 58 -7.27 -7.83 10.27
N TRP A 59 -6.18 -7.07 10.40
CA TRP A 59 -6.14 -5.63 10.19
C TRP A 59 -6.56 -5.23 8.77
N ALA A 60 -5.99 -5.90 7.76
CA ALA A 60 -6.34 -5.67 6.36
C ALA A 60 -7.80 -6.04 6.05
N LEU A 61 -8.30 -7.14 6.64
CA LEU A 61 -9.70 -7.55 6.51
C LEU A 61 -10.66 -6.51 7.10
N ALA A 62 -10.38 -6.02 8.31
CA ALA A 62 -11.19 -5.00 8.97
C ALA A 62 -11.26 -3.68 8.18
N ARG A 63 -10.19 -3.34 7.45
CA ARG A 63 -10.14 -2.15 6.58
C ARG A 63 -10.62 -2.40 5.15
N GLY A 64 -10.87 -3.65 4.77
CA GLY A 64 -11.28 -4.03 3.42
C GLY A 64 -10.23 -3.78 2.34
N THR A 65 -8.95 -3.62 2.69
CA THR A 65 -7.90 -3.31 1.72
C THR A 65 -6.54 -3.89 2.11
N ARG A 66 -5.84 -4.44 1.10
CA ARG A 66 -4.41 -4.74 1.15
C ARG A 66 -3.71 -3.72 0.26
N SER A 67 -2.75 -3.00 0.83
CA SER A 67 -1.93 -2.03 0.11
C SER A 67 -0.67 -1.74 0.92
N GLY A 68 0.35 -1.15 0.28
CA GLY A 68 1.53 -0.67 0.99
C GLY A 68 1.21 0.34 2.10
N ARG A 69 0.18 1.19 1.89
CA ARG A 69 -0.29 2.13 2.93
C ARG A 69 -0.89 1.38 4.12
N THR A 70 -1.72 0.37 3.87
CA THR A 70 -2.30 -0.45 4.95
C THR A 70 -1.23 -1.20 5.72
N ALA A 71 -0.22 -1.74 5.02
CA ALA A 71 0.92 -2.42 5.64
C ALA A 71 1.72 -1.50 6.56
N TRP A 72 2.02 -0.28 6.10
CA TRP A 72 2.68 0.73 6.93
C TRP A 72 1.87 1.12 8.18
N GLN A 73 0.56 1.32 8.03
CA GLN A 73 -0.33 1.64 9.16
C GLN A 73 -0.34 0.53 10.21
N PHE A 74 -0.45 -0.73 9.78
CA PHE A 74 -0.35 -1.88 10.67
C PHE A 74 1.01 -1.92 11.37
N ALA A 75 2.11 -1.83 10.61
CA ALA A 75 3.46 -1.96 11.17
C ALA A 75 3.75 -0.88 12.23
N ARG A 76 3.29 0.36 12.04
CA ARG A 76 3.40 1.42 13.05
C ARG A 76 2.59 1.14 14.30
N ASP A 77 1.37 0.64 14.15
CA ASP A 77 0.50 0.29 15.28
C ASP A 77 1.10 -0.86 16.10
N TYR A 78 1.53 -1.91 15.39
CA TYR A 78 2.18 -3.09 15.97
C TYR A 78 3.48 -2.71 16.70
N ALA A 79 4.34 -1.88 16.08
CA ALA A 79 5.57 -1.38 16.70
C ALA A 79 5.29 -0.56 17.96
N GLY A 80 4.22 0.24 17.99
CA GLY A 80 3.82 0.99 19.18
C GLY A 80 3.34 0.12 20.35
N GLN A 81 2.93 -1.12 20.07
CA GLN A 81 2.47 -2.08 21.10
C GLN A 81 3.60 -3.02 21.57
N HIS A 82 4.65 -3.19 20.78
CA HIS A 82 5.71 -4.19 21.01
C HIS A 82 7.13 -3.59 21.16
N GLY A 83 7.29 -2.27 21.04
CA GLY A 83 8.55 -1.54 21.21
C GLY A 83 8.69 -0.84 22.56
#